data_AF-H0ZLS5-F1
#
_entry.id   AF-H0ZLS5-F1
#
_cell.length_a   1.000
_cell.length_b   1.000
_cell.length_c   1.000
_cell.angle_alpha   90.00
_cell.angle_beta   90.00
_cell.angle_gamma   90.00
#
_symmetry.space_group_name_H-M   'P 1'
#
loop_
_entity.id
_entity.type
_entity.pdbx_description
1 polymer ?
#
loop_
_entity_poly.entity_id
_entity_poly.type
_entity_poly.pdbx_seq_one_letter_code
_entity_poly.pdbx_strand_id
1 'polypeptide(L)'
;MPGLRSSPPALLLLFLLAVPRGSRAGQALEPGSRSAAAAARVALQYRNCQAGSLGGLRALGQVRKATLKNIPESGHKYYLQFSTEDYRTGEDAGNCLATVLYPKKKSRPVVSIKCSHTKDQKEIQEEDNRFYQRIRHQSKPITANNIPDSYGNIEPALEPVWALAVAGSSSIMWEKSTETLGYFLAQVKSVRQWIRKDDFLEFDYTVLLHEMPTQEIISCHMRLTWLPGRPLKVKHFCASEGHGAEEGSGAESGSAAAPSAEKGASF
;
A
#
# COMPACT_ATOMS: atom_id res chain seq x y z
N MET A 1 -75.52 -17.34 -53.68
CA MET A 1 -74.15 -17.73 -54.04
C MET A 1 -73.23 -16.55 -53.75
N PRO A 2 -72.41 -16.61 -52.69
CA PRO A 2 -71.48 -15.55 -52.30
C PRO A 2 -70.13 -15.68 -53.02
N GLY A 3 -69.48 -14.55 -53.31
CA GLY A 3 -68.12 -14.46 -53.84
C GLY A 3 -67.24 -13.61 -52.92
N LEU A 4 -66.09 -14.16 -52.55
CA LEU A 4 -65.25 -13.88 -51.37
C LEU A 4 -64.53 -12.52 -51.33
N ARG A 5 -64.32 -12.07 -50.09
CA ARG A 5 -63.35 -11.07 -49.59
C ARG A 5 -61.90 -11.41 -49.98
N SER A 6 -61.04 -10.39 -50.08
CA SER A 6 -59.86 -10.23 -49.18
C SER A 6 -59.07 -8.95 -49.47
N SER A 7 -58.83 -8.15 -48.42
CA SER A 7 -57.94 -6.99 -48.38
C SER A 7 -56.46 -7.40 -48.53
N PRO A 8 -55.57 -6.52 -49.06
CA PRO A 8 -54.13 -6.75 -49.03
C PRO A 8 -53.52 -6.34 -47.68
N PRO A 9 -52.45 -6.99 -47.21
CA PRO A 9 -51.83 -6.71 -45.92
C PRO A 9 -50.81 -5.57 -46.02
N ALA A 10 -50.75 -4.78 -44.95
CA ALA A 10 -49.68 -3.82 -44.70
C ALA A 10 -48.35 -4.57 -44.45
N LEU A 11 -47.38 -4.42 -45.36
CA LEU A 11 -46.00 -4.79 -45.10
C LEU A 11 -45.35 -3.71 -44.23
N LEU A 12 -45.35 -3.91 -42.91
CA LEU A 12 -44.51 -3.16 -41.99
C LEU A 12 -43.07 -3.69 -42.13
N LEU A 13 -42.15 -2.88 -42.65
CA LEU A 13 -40.71 -3.12 -42.55
C LEU A 13 -40.29 -3.02 -41.08
N LEU A 14 -40.05 -4.15 -40.42
CA LEU A 14 -39.23 -4.19 -39.20
C LEU A 14 -37.76 -4.08 -39.59
N PHE A 15 -37.22 -2.86 -39.58
CA PHE A 15 -35.79 -2.67 -39.39
C PHE A 15 -35.44 -3.10 -37.96
N LEU A 16 -35.03 -4.36 -37.81
CA LEU A 16 -34.27 -4.81 -36.65
C LEU A 16 -32.95 -4.05 -36.64
N LEU A 17 -32.91 -2.91 -35.95
CA LEU A 17 -31.66 -2.31 -35.50
C LEU A 17 -30.97 -3.34 -34.60
N ALA A 18 -30.06 -4.11 -35.18
CA ALA A 18 -29.07 -4.86 -34.45
C ALA A 18 -28.22 -3.85 -33.67
N VAL A 19 -28.64 -3.54 -32.45
CA VAL A 19 -27.79 -2.85 -31.48
C VAL A 19 -26.56 -3.75 -31.30
N PRO A 20 -25.35 -3.29 -31.61
CA PRO A 20 -24.17 -4.10 -31.38
C PRO A 20 -24.09 -4.32 -29.87
N ARG A 21 -24.27 -5.58 -29.44
CA ARG A 21 -23.97 -6.03 -28.08
C ARG A 21 -22.45 -5.95 -27.87
N GLY A 22 -21.97 -4.73 -27.71
CA GLY A 22 -20.58 -4.37 -27.43
C GLY A 22 -20.37 -3.93 -25.98
N SER A 23 -21.26 -4.29 -25.05
CA SER A 23 -20.93 -4.24 -23.62
C SER A 23 -20.40 -5.62 -23.24
N ARG A 24 -19.09 -5.82 -23.38
CA ARG A 24 -18.41 -6.96 -22.74
C ARG A 24 -18.69 -6.85 -21.24
N ALA A 25 -19.59 -7.69 -20.73
CA ALA A 25 -19.90 -7.78 -19.31
C ALA A 25 -18.58 -8.04 -18.56
N GLY A 26 -18.39 -7.37 -17.42
CA GLY A 26 -17.21 -7.60 -16.59
C GLY A 26 -17.15 -9.07 -16.14
N GLN A 27 -15.94 -9.62 -16.07
CA GLN A 27 -15.71 -10.96 -15.55
C GLN A 27 -15.85 -10.92 -14.02
N ALA A 28 -16.80 -11.67 -13.47
CA ALA A 28 -16.88 -11.89 -12.04
C ALA A 28 -15.61 -12.63 -11.58
N LEU A 29 -14.99 -12.15 -10.50
CA LEU A 29 -13.85 -12.81 -9.88
C LEU A 29 -14.31 -13.45 -8.57
N GLU A 30 -13.71 -14.59 -8.25
CA GLU A 30 -13.81 -15.16 -6.91
C GLU A 30 -13.31 -14.14 -5.88
N PRO A 31 -14.10 -13.77 -4.85
CA PRO A 31 -13.71 -12.73 -3.90
C PRO A 31 -12.40 -13.01 -3.17
N GLY A 32 -12.13 -14.29 -2.86
CA GLY A 32 -10.87 -14.73 -2.24
C GLY A 32 -9.70 -14.89 -3.21
N SER A 33 -9.88 -14.63 -4.50
CA SER A 33 -8.79 -14.73 -5.48
C SER A 33 -7.68 -13.74 -5.18
N ARG A 34 -6.43 -14.15 -5.47
CA ARG A 34 -5.25 -13.30 -5.26
C ARG A 34 -5.39 -11.93 -5.92
N SER A 35 -5.92 -11.87 -7.13
CA SER A 35 -6.10 -10.61 -7.88
C SER A 35 -7.16 -9.70 -7.24
N ALA A 36 -8.27 -10.27 -6.75
CA ALA A 36 -9.29 -9.49 -6.05
C ALA A 36 -8.76 -8.91 -4.73
N ALA A 37 -8.06 -9.73 -3.93
CA ALA A 37 -7.45 -9.30 -2.68
C ALA A 37 -6.34 -8.26 -2.90
N ALA A 38 -5.51 -8.43 -3.93
CA ALA A 38 -4.46 -7.48 -4.29
C ALA A 38 -5.06 -6.11 -4.70
N ALA A 39 -6.06 -6.10 -5.57
CA ALA A 39 -6.73 -4.86 -5.98
C ALA A 39 -7.44 -4.16 -4.80
N ALA A 40 -8.10 -4.91 -3.92
CA ALA A 40 -8.71 -4.37 -2.71
C ALA A 40 -7.68 -3.75 -1.76
N ARG A 41 -6.52 -4.40 -1.60
CA ARG A 41 -5.40 -3.86 -0.81
C ARG A 41 -4.89 -2.55 -1.39
N VAL A 42 -4.67 -2.47 -2.70
CA VAL A 42 -4.26 -1.22 -3.37
C VAL A 42 -5.27 -0.10 -3.13
N ALA A 43 -6.57 -0.40 -3.21
CA ALA A 43 -7.61 0.59 -2.92
C ALA A 43 -7.55 1.09 -1.47
N LEU A 44 -7.29 0.18 -0.53
CA LEU A 44 -7.14 0.51 0.89
C LEU A 44 -5.87 1.32 1.18
N GLN A 45 -4.74 0.98 0.55
CA GLN A 45 -3.50 1.75 0.68
C GLN A 45 -3.72 3.20 0.22
N TYR A 46 -4.36 3.41 -0.93
CA TYR A 46 -4.75 4.75 -1.38
C TYR A 46 -5.64 5.48 -0.35
N ARG A 47 -6.62 4.79 0.23
CA ARG A 47 -7.48 5.40 1.27
C ARG A 47 -6.70 5.79 2.51
N ASN A 48 -5.80 4.94 2.99
CA ASN A 48 -5.01 5.21 4.20
C ASN A 48 -4.05 6.40 4.01
N CYS A 49 -3.39 6.52 2.85
CA CYS A 49 -2.52 7.66 2.59
C CYS A 49 -3.28 8.98 2.44
N GLN A 50 -4.46 8.97 1.81
CA GLN A 50 -5.29 10.16 1.63
C GLN A 50 -5.92 10.63 2.95
N ALA A 51 -6.39 9.69 3.79
CA ALA A 51 -7.00 10.01 5.07
C ALA A 51 -6.00 10.67 6.03
N GLY A 52 -4.73 10.22 6.02
CA GLY A 52 -3.69 10.77 6.88
C GLY A 52 -4.02 10.76 8.37
N SER A 53 -4.78 9.74 8.79
CA SER A 53 -5.37 9.62 10.13
C SER A 53 -4.91 8.31 10.77
N LEU A 54 -4.49 8.38 12.03
CA LEU A 54 -4.05 7.23 12.82
C LEU A 54 -5.26 6.54 13.45
N GLY A 55 -6.17 7.29 14.06
CA GLY A 55 -7.43 6.76 14.61
C GLY A 55 -8.37 6.24 13.53
N GLY A 56 -8.21 6.75 12.30
CA GLY A 56 -8.94 6.28 11.14
C GLY A 56 -8.22 5.23 10.32
N LEU A 57 -7.05 4.72 10.73
CA LEU A 57 -6.24 3.77 9.95
C LEU A 57 -6.93 2.40 9.86
N ARG A 58 -6.89 1.76 8.68
CA ARG A 58 -7.65 0.52 8.43
C ARG A 58 -6.82 -0.61 7.85
N ALA A 59 -7.19 -1.84 8.20
CA ALA A 59 -6.74 -3.08 7.57
C ALA A 59 -7.83 -3.66 6.64
N LEU A 60 -7.40 -4.50 5.69
CA LEU A 60 -8.31 -5.17 4.76
C LEU A 60 -8.94 -6.37 5.47
N GLY A 61 -10.26 -6.38 5.58
CA GLY A 61 -11.03 -7.54 6.01
C GLY A 61 -11.32 -8.47 4.82
N GLN A 62 -12.59 -8.80 4.61
CA GLN A 62 -12.99 -9.74 3.56
C GLN A 62 -13.47 -9.04 2.29
N VAL A 63 -12.94 -9.45 1.14
CA VAL A 63 -13.53 -9.11 -0.16
C VAL A 63 -14.84 -9.87 -0.34
N ARG A 64 -15.91 -9.13 -0.63
CA ARG A 64 -17.28 -9.66 -0.79
C ARG A 64 -17.66 -9.82 -2.26
N LYS A 65 -17.27 -8.85 -3.10
CA LYS A 65 -17.52 -8.87 -4.54
C LYS A 65 -16.33 -8.29 -5.27
N ALA A 66 -16.00 -8.92 -6.40
CA ALA A 66 -14.96 -8.45 -7.30
C ALA A 66 -15.39 -8.67 -8.76
N THR A 67 -15.20 -7.67 -9.60
CA THR A 67 -15.45 -7.76 -11.04
C THR A 67 -14.31 -7.10 -11.79
N LEU A 68 -13.76 -7.79 -12.77
CA LEU A 68 -12.71 -7.31 -13.65
C LEU A 68 -13.29 -6.91 -15.01
N LYS A 69 -12.97 -5.70 -15.45
CA LYS A 69 -13.29 -5.22 -16.79
C LYS A 69 -12.01 -4.84 -17.52
N ASN A 70 -11.76 -5.49 -18.65
CA ASN A 70 -10.74 -5.06 -19.58
C ASN A 70 -11.26 -3.84 -20.37
N ILE A 71 -10.58 -2.70 -20.24
CA ILE A 71 -10.89 -1.47 -20.95
C ILE A 71 -9.86 -1.32 -22.06
N PRO A 72 -10.26 -1.39 -23.35
CA PRO A 72 -9.37 -1.16 -24.47
C PRO A 72 -8.56 0.11 -24.28
N GLU A 73 -7.26 0.03 -24.58
CA GLU A 73 -6.26 1.12 -24.46
C GLU A 73 -5.98 1.65 -23.05
N SER A 74 -6.94 1.58 -22.12
CA SER A 74 -6.79 2.08 -20.75
C SER A 74 -6.13 1.06 -19.82
N GLY A 75 -6.56 -0.22 -19.84
CA GLY A 75 -6.02 -1.26 -18.97
C GLY A 75 -7.11 -2.07 -18.26
N HIS A 76 -6.78 -2.61 -17.09
CA HIS A 76 -7.65 -3.51 -16.33
C HIS A 76 -8.28 -2.80 -15.15
N LYS A 77 -9.62 -2.74 -15.12
CA LYS A 77 -10.39 -2.07 -14.09
C LYS A 77 -11.12 -3.06 -13.20
N TYR A 78 -10.81 -3.02 -11.92
CA TYR A 78 -11.45 -3.79 -10.87
C TYR A 78 -12.57 -2.96 -10.24
N TYR A 79 -13.70 -3.60 -9.95
CA TYR A 79 -14.81 -3.10 -9.17
C TYR A 79 -14.95 -3.98 -7.94
N LEU A 80 -14.91 -3.38 -6.76
CA LEU A 80 -14.65 -4.10 -5.51
C LEU A 80 -15.63 -3.67 -4.43
N GLN A 81 -16.07 -4.64 -3.64
CA GLN A 81 -16.76 -4.44 -2.36
C GLN A 81 -16.05 -5.29 -1.31
N PHE A 82 -15.62 -4.69 -0.20
CA PHE A 82 -14.89 -5.38 0.87
C PHE A 82 -15.15 -4.75 2.23
N SER A 83 -14.98 -5.53 3.30
CA SER A 83 -14.98 -5.01 4.67
C SER A 83 -13.58 -4.53 5.07
N THR A 84 -13.53 -3.68 6.09
CA THR A 84 -12.30 -3.15 6.67
C THR A 84 -12.35 -3.27 8.17
N GLU A 85 -11.19 -3.39 8.78
CA GLU A 85 -11.01 -3.47 10.24
C GLU A 85 -10.20 -2.26 10.70
N ASP A 86 -10.40 -1.83 11.95
CA ASP A 86 -9.52 -0.87 12.62
C ASP A 86 -8.13 -1.49 12.69
N TYR A 87 -7.13 -0.78 12.19
CA TYR A 87 -5.79 -1.33 12.07
C TYR A 87 -5.18 -1.77 13.42
N ARG A 88 -5.60 -1.14 14.52
CA ARG A 88 -5.05 -1.37 15.86
C ARG A 88 -5.89 -2.32 16.68
N THR A 89 -7.22 -2.18 16.66
CA THR A 89 -8.10 -3.03 17.49
C THR A 89 -8.58 -4.28 16.77
N GLY A 90 -8.52 -4.32 15.43
CA GLY A 90 -9.08 -5.41 14.63
C GLY A 90 -10.61 -5.42 14.61
N GLU A 91 -11.26 -4.41 15.19
CA GLU A 91 -12.71 -4.29 15.20
C GLU A 91 -13.24 -3.86 13.83
N ASP A 92 -14.53 -4.12 13.54
CA ASP A 92 -15.14 -3.71 12.28
C ASP A 92 -15.06 -2.19 12.09
N ALA A 93 -14.41 -1.77 11.01
CA ALA A 93 -14.31 -0.39 10.57
C ALA A 93 -15.29 -0.06 9.43
N GLY A 94 -16.15 -0.99 9.06
CA GLY A 94 -17.18 -0.83 8.04
C GLY A 94 -16.74 -1.32 6.65
N ASN A 95 -17.53 -0.99 5.65
CA ASN A 95 -17.39 -1.52 4.29
C ASN A 95 -16.94 -0.46 3.30
N CYS A 96 -16.22 -0.88 2.27
CA CYS A 96 -15.76 -0.03 1.18
C CYS A 96 -16.29 -0.50 -0.18
N LEU A 97 -16.60 0.47 -1.03
CA LEU A 97 -16.85 0.31 -2.46
C LEU A 97 -15.72 1.03 -3.20
N ALA A 98 -15.01 0.30 -4.06
CA ALA A 98 -13.85 0.84 -4.74
C ALA A 98 -13.77 0.44 -6.21
N THR A 99 -13.05 1.25 -6.98
CA THR A 99 -12.54 0.87 -8.28
C THR A 99 -11.04 1.10 -8.36
N VAL A 100 -10.31 0.15 -8.95
CA VAL A 100 -8.87 0.25 -9.22
C VAL A 100 -8.64 0.00 -10.69
N LEU A 101 -8.08 0.98 -11.39
CA LEU A 101 -7.62 0.82 -12.76
C LEU A 101 -6.10 0.68 -12.76
N TYR A 102 -5.61 -0.45 -13.25
CA TYR A 102 -4.21 -0.65 -13.59
C TYR A 102 -3.99 -0.23 -15.05
N PRO A 103 -3.30 0.90 -15.31
CA PRO A 103 -3.14 1.38 -16.67
C PRO A 103 -2.22 0.47 -17.50
N LYS A 104 -2.43 0.38 -18.82
CA LYS A 104 -1.53 -0.38 -19.71
C LYS A 104 -0.09 0.14 -19.69
N LYS A 105 0.07 1.46 -19.59
CA LYS A 105 1.39 2.09 -19.42
C LYS A 105 1.82 1.93 -17.97
N LYS A 106 3.08 1.50 -17.73
CA LYS A 106 3.67 1.35 -16.40
C LYS A 106 3.57 2.67 -15.62
N SER A 107 2.51 2.80 -14.84
CA SER A 107 2.12 4.01 -14.11
C SER A 107 1.30 3.59 -12.89
N ARG A 108 1.23 4.47 -11.89
CA ARG A 108 0.52 4.17 -10.65
C ARG A 108 -0.96 3.85 -10.89
N PRO A 109 -1.57 2.95 -10.10
CA PRO A 109 -2.99 2.62 -10.21
C PRO A 109 -3.88 3.85 -9.97
N VAL A 110 -4.96 3.97 -10.74
CA VAL A 110 -5.99 5.01 -10.52
C VAL A 110 -7.09 4.44 -9.64
N VAL A 111 -7.29 5.04 -8.47
CA VAL A 111 -8.20 4.54 -7.44
C VAL A 111 -9.33 5.53 -7.19
N SER A 112 -10.55 5.00 -7.04
CA SER A 112 -11.68 5.70 -6.43
C SER A 112 -12.25 4.80 -5.36
N ILE A 113 -12.47 5.31 -4.15
CA ILE A 113 -12.95 4.53 -3.01
C ILE A 113 -13.86 5.37 -2.14
N LYS A 114 -14.94 4.74 -1.66
CA LYS A 114 -15.85 5.28 -0.64
C LYS A 114 -16.05 4.21 0.42
N CYS A 115 -15.91 4.59 1.68
CA CYS A 115 -16.10 3.67 2.80
C CYS A 115 -17.15 4.19 3.76
N SER A 116 -17.92 3.29 4.36
CA SER A 116 -18.69 3.59 5.56
C SER A 116 -17.75 3.62 6.78
N HIS A 117 -18.18 4.30 7.83
CA HIS A 117 -17.47 4.39 9.10
C HIS A 117 -18.37 3.84 10.19
N THR A 118 -17.80 3.02 11.08
CA THR A 118 -18.46 2.58 12.32
C THR A 118 -18.23 3.59 13.44
N LYS A 119 -17.01 4.14 13.53
CA LYS A 119 -16.65 5.26 14.42
C LYS A 119 -17.17 6.60 13.89
N ASP A 120 -17.53 7.49 14.81
CA ASP A 120 -17.86 8.88 14.48
C ASP A 120 -16.61 9.65 14.03
N GLN A 121 -16.77 10.60 13.11
CA GLN A 121 -15.65 11.39 12.60
C GLN A 121 -14.99 12.24 13.70
N LYS A 122 -15.76 12.70 14.69
CA LYS A 122 -15.26 13.44 15.85
C LYS A 122 -14.38 12.56 16.73
N GLU A 123 -14.78 11.31 16.93
CA GLU A 123 -14.01 10.34 17.72
C GLU A 123 -12.64 10.07 17.08
N ILE A 124 -12.62 9.86 15.75
CA ILE A 124 -11.37 9.70 14.98
C ILE A 124 -10.47 10.93 15.14
N GLN A 125 -11.04 12.14 15.06
CA GLN A 125 -10.29 13.39 15.20
C GLN A 125 -9.73 13.58 16.62
N GLU A 126 -10.49 13.19 17.64
CA GLU A 126 -10.05 13.22 19.02
C GLU A 126 -8.91 12.20 19.27
N GLU A 127 -8.98 11.00 18.69
CA GLU A 127 -7.89 10.03 18.69
C GLU A 127 -6.63 10.60 18.05
N ASP A 128 -6.73 11.14 16.84
CA ASP A 128 -5.59 11.75 16.13
C ASP A 128 -4.97 12.89 16.93
N ASN A 129 -5.79 13.74 17.54
CA ASN A 129 -5.33 14.82 18.40
C ASN A 129 -4.60 14.29 19.64
N ARG A 130 -5.09 13.22 20.28
CA ARG A 130 -4.40 12.60 21.41
C ARG A 130 -3.02 12.07 21.02
N PHE A 131 -2.90 11.42 19.86
CA PHE A 131 -1.61 10.96 19.34
C PHE A 131 -0.66 12.11 19.05
N TYR A 132 -1.15 13.14 18.36
CA TYR A 132 -0.38 14.33 18.04
C TYR A 132 0.16 15.02 19.30
N GLN A 133 -0.71 15.26 20.29
CA GLN A 133 -0.29 15.88 21.54
C GLN A 133 0.74 15.02 22.27
N ARG A 134 0.56 13.69 22.32
CA ARG A 134 1.54 12.79 22.95
C ARG A 134 2.94 12.93 22.34
N ILE A 135 3.04 13.02 21.01
CA ILE A 135 4.33 13.19 20.32
C ILE A 135 4.89 14.60 20.54
N ARG A 136 4.06 15.64 20.48
CA ARG A 136 4.50 17.04 20.66
C ARG A 136 5.04 17.35 22.05
N HIS A 137 4.51 16.71 23.09
CA HIS A 137 4.94 16.93 24.47
C HIS A 137 6.23 16.16 24.84
N GLN A 138 6.79 15.37 23.93
CA GLN A 138 8.06 14.70 24.20
C GLN A 138 9.22 15.69 24.23
N SER A 139 10.04 15.59 25.27
CA SER A 139 11.19 16.49 25.49
C SER A 139 12.39 16.18 24.59
N LYS A 140 12.45 14.97 24.03
CA LYS A 140 13.52 14.51 23.16
C LYS A 140 12.93 14.06 21.82
N PRO A 141 13.64 14.28 20.70
CA PRO A 141 13.23 13.73 19.42
C PRO A 141 13.16 12.21 19.47
N ILE A 142 12.06 11.63 18.98
CA ILE A 142 11.91 10.17 18.89
C ILE A 142 12.98 9.62 17.94
N THR A 143 13.72 8.62 18.40
CA THR A 143 14.59 7.80 17.55
C THR A 143 14.40 6.34 17.94
N ALA A 144 14.20 5.47 16.96
CA ALA A 144 14.01 4.04 17.19
C ALA A 144 14.42 3.23 15.96
N ASN A 145 14.67 1.94 16.15
CA ASN A 145 15.11 1.01 15.10
C ASN A 145 14.37 -0.32 15.22
N ASN A 146 14.26 -1.03 14.09
CA ASN A 146 13.67 -2.36 13.99
C ASN A 146 12.29 -2.45 14.67
N ILE A 147 11.28 -1.76 14.12
CA ILE A 147 9.89 -1.81 14.58
C ILE A 147 9.02 -2.49 13.51
N PRO A 148 8.33 -3.61 13.79
CA PRO A 148 8.49 -4.44 14.98
C PRO A 148 9.89 -5.06 15.07
N ASP A 149 10.24 -5.54 16.26
CA ASP A 149 11.47 -6.30 16.48
C ASP A 149 11.44 -7.67 15.76
N SER A 150 12.49 -8.46 15.91
CA SER A 150 12.59 -9.80 15.28
C SER A 150 11.53 -10.80 15.73
N TYR A 151 10.81 -10.52 16.81
CA TYR A 151 9.76 -11.35 17.37
C TYR A 151 8.35 -10.81 17.08
N GLY A 152 8.25 -9.70 16.34
CA GLY A 152 6.98 -9.06 16.03
C GLY A 152 6.47 -8.10 17.10
N ASN A 153 7.28 -7.77 18.12
CA ASN A 153 6.86 -6.88 19.20
C ASN A 153 7.05 -5.41 18.81
N ILE A 154 6.12 -4.57 19.26
CA ILE A 154 6.19 -3.12 19.18
C ILE A 154 6.05 -2.58 20.60
N GLU A 155 7.00 -1.76 21.03
CA GLU A 155 6.87 -1.08 22.32
C GLU A 155 5.64 -0.16 22.29
N PRO A 156 4.76 -0.15 23.32
CA PRO A 156 3.55 0.68 23.32
C PRO A 156 3.80 2.18 23.06
N ALA A 157 4.95 2.69 23.47
CA ALA A 157 5.36 4.07 23.22
C ALA A 157 5.62 4.36 21.73
N LEU A 158 5.97 3.35 20.93
CA LEU A 158 6.29 3.43 19.50
C LEU A 158 5.11 3.06 18.60
N GLU A 159 3.98 2.60 19.14
CA GLU A 159 2.76 2.31 18.34
C GLU A 159 2.34 3.49 17.44
N PRO A 160 2.31 4.76 17.90
CA PRO A 160 1.93 5.88 17.03
C PRO A 160 2.94 6.09 15.89
N VAL A 161 4.21 5.81 16.14
CA VAL A 161 5.31 5.95 15.18
C VAL A 161 5.22 4.85 14.11
N TRP A 162 4.86 3.63 14.52
CA TRP A 162 4.53 2.53 13.61
C TRP A 162 3.29 2.83 12.77
N ALA A 163 2.19 3.31 13.39
CA ALA A 163 0.96 3.66 12.67
C ALA A 163 1.21 4.75 11.61
N LEU A 164 2.03 5.76 11.92
CA LEU A 164 2.49 6.76 10.95
C LEU A 164 3.31 6.13 9.82
N ALA A 165 4.19 5.18 10.12
CA ALA A 165 4.95 4.46 9.11
C ALA A 165 4.04 3.64 8.19
N VAL A 166 3.02 2.98 8.73
CA VAL A 166 2.01 2.25 7.96
C VAL A 166 1.27 3.19 7.03
N ALA A 167 0.71 4.29 7.56
CA ALA A 167 -0.05 5.26 6.79
C ALA A 167 0.81 5.96 5.70
N GLY A 168 2.06 6.28 6.03
CA GLY A 168 3.01 6.85 5.08
C GLY A 168 3.40 5.86 3.97
N SER A 169 3.75 4.64 4.37
CA SER A 169 4.14 3.57 3.45
C SER A 169 2.98 3.20 2.52
N SER A 170 1.73 3.39 2.94
CA SER A 170 0.57 3.23 2.06
C SER A 170 0.65 4.05 0.77
N SER A 171 1.26 5.24 0.81
CA SER A 171 1.49 6.03 -0.41
C SER A 171 2.46 5.32 -1.35
N ILE A 172 3.58 4.82 -0.82
CA ILE A 172 4.62 4.13 -1.60
C ILE A 172 4.06 2.83 -2.18
N MET A 173 3.38 2.04 -1.35
CA MET A 173 2.79 0.76 -1.71
C MET A 173 1.74 0.93 -2.81
N TRP A 174 0.85 1.93 -2.70
CA TRP A 174 -0.11 2.26 -3.75
C TRP A 174 0.59 2.67 -5.06
N GLU A 175 1.55 3.60 -4.99
CA GLU A 175 2.18 4.15 -6.19
C GLU A 175 2.98 3.12 -6.98
N LYS A 176 3.63 2.19 -6.28
CA LYS A 176 4.45 1.14 -6.90
C LYS A 176 3.65 -0.09 -7.33
N SER A 177 2.46 -0.31 -6.75
CA SER A 177 1.68 -1.50 -7.05
C SER A 177 1.31 -1.62 -8.53
N THR A 178 1.40 -2.84 -9.04
CA THR A 178 0.91 -3.21 -10.37
C THR A 178 -0.16 -4.29 -10.22
N GLU A 179 -0.70 -4.78 -11.33
CA GLU A 179 -1.68 -5.87 -11.28
C GLU A 179 -1.07 -7.17 -10.73
N THR A 180 0.25 -7.35 -10.90
CA THR A 180 0.98 -8.56 -10.46
C THR A 180 1.78 -8.36 -9.18
N LEU A 181 2.15 -7.11 -8.85
CA LEU A 181 2.98 -6.76 -7.69
C LEU A 181 2.19 -5.99 -6.63
N GLY A 182 2.25 -6.49 -5.40
CA GLY A 182 1.72 -5.84 -4.21
C GLY A 182 2.80 -5.69 -3.15
N TYR A 183 2.59 -4.76 -2.22
CA TYR A 183 3.56 -4.46 -1.18
C TYR A 183 2.92 -4.48 0.22
N PHE A 184 3.73 -4.84 1.21
CA PHE A 184 3.39 -4.80 2.63
C PHE A 184 4.52 -4.11 3.39
N LEU A 185 4.21 -3.33 4.42
CA LEU A 185 5.23 -2.85 5.34
C LEU A 185 5.68 -4.01 6.22
N ALA A 186 6.94 -4.42 6.09
CA ALA A 186 7.52 -5.48 6.88
C ALA A 186 8.11 -4.93 8.19
N GLN A 187 8.86 -3.83 8.10
CA GLN A 187 9.56 -3.26 9.25
C GLN A 187 9.90 -1.80 9.00
N VAL A 188 9.95 -1.01 10.06
CA VAL A 188 10.69 0.25 10.14
C VAL A 188 12.11 -0.10 10.59
N LYS A 189 13.07 -0.04 9.67
CA LYS A 189 14.48 -0.31 9.97
C LYS A 189 15.04 0.75 10.92
N SER A 190 14.73 2.01 10.65
CA SER A 190 15.11 3.15 11.48
C SER A 190 14.10 4.28 11.35
N VAL A 191 13.90 5.05 12.42
CA VAL A 191 13.10 6.27 12.42
C VAL A 191 13.77 7.35 13.25
N ARG A 192 13.71 8.59 12.78
CA ARG A 192 14.14 9.78 13.52
C ARG A 192 13.15 10.92 13.33
N GLN A 193 12.68 11.49 14.43
CA GLN A 193 11.87 12.71 14.41
C GLN A 193 12.76 13.93 14.13
N TRP A 194 12.31 14.78 13.22
CA TRP A 194 12.89 16.10 12.97
C TRP A 194 12.15 17.14 13.80
N ILE A 195 12.87 17.84 14.68
CA ILE A 195 12.29 18.93 15.46
C ILE A 195 12.02 20.12 14.53
N ARG A 196 10.80 20.64 14.61
CA ARG A 196 10.32 21.77 13.81
C ARG A 196 9.81 22.88 14.70
N LYS A 197 9.87 24.11 14.17
CA LYS A 197 9.31 25.30 14.82
C LYS A 197 7.81 25.48 14.55
N ASP A 198 7.30 24.86 13.49
CA ASP A 198 5.87 24.86 13.17
C ASP A 198 5.13 23.73 13.93
N ASP A 199 3.84 23.59 13.63
CA ASP A 199 2.95 22.59 14.23
C ASP A 199 3.04 21.22 13.57
N PHE A 200 3.83 21.06 12.51
CA PHE A 200 3.91 19.78 11.84
C PHE A 200 4.83 18.82 12.59
N LEU A 201 4.40 17.56 12.68
CA LEU A 201 5.30 16.46 13.01
C LEU A 201 6.03 16.03 11.75
N GLU A 202 7.33 15.78 11.88
CA GLU A 202 8.14 15.32 10.77
C GLU A 202 9.08 14.21 11.19
N PHE A 203 9.17 13.19 10.34
CA PHE A 203 9.94 11.99 10.58
C PHE A 203 10.72 11.60 9.33
N ASP A 204 11.95 11.17 9.55
CA ASP A 204 12.74 10.40 8.61
C ASP A 204 12.56 8.92 8.94
N TYR A 205 12.12 8.14 7.97
CA TYR A 205 12.00 6.69 8.08
C TYR A 205 12.90 6.02 7.05
N THR A 206 13.47 4.88 7.46
CA THR A 206 13.88 3.82 6.55
C THR A 206 12.92 2.67 6.78
N VAL A 207 12.05 2.39 5.80
CA VAL A 207 11.06 1.31 5.86
C VAL A 207 11.45 0.18 4.91
N LEU A 208 11.15 -1.05 5.31
CA LEU A 208 11.34 -2.25 4.52
C LEU A 208 9.97 -2.71 4.01
N LEU A 209 9.80 -2.74 2.69
CA LEU A 209 8.58 -3.20 2.04
C LEU A 209 8.79 -4.61 1.50
N HIS A 210 7.91 -5.53 1.86
CA HIS A 210 7.88 -6.87 1.30
C HIS A 210 7.06 -6.87 0.00
N GLU A 211 7.73 -7.15 -1.12
CA GLU A 211 7.12 -7.29 -2.44
C GLU A 211 6.57 -8.70 -2.66
N MET A 212 5.28 -8.78 -2.98
CA MET A 212 4.59 -10.03 -3.30
C MET A 212 4.26 -10.09 -4.79
N PRO A 213 4.58 -11.19 -5.50
CA PRO A 213 4.95 -12.49 -4.94
C PRO A 213 6.45 -12.75 -4.87
N THR A 214 7.30 -11.83 -5.34
CA THR A 214 8.74 -12.03 -5.54
C THR A 214 9.49 -12.38 -4.25
N GLN A 215 8.90 -12.09 -3.08
CA GLN A 215 9.51 -12.24 -1.76
C GLN A 215 10.71 -11.30 -1.55
N GLU A 216 10.84 -10.25 -2.36
CA GLU A 216 11.92 -9.27 -2.21
C GLU A 216 11.61 -8.30 -1.08
N ILE A 217 12.66 -7.89 -0.36
CA ILE A 217 12.59 -6.82 0.64
C ILE A 217 13.19 -5.56 0.02
N ILE A 218 12.36 -4.54 -0.15
CA ILE A 218 12.76 -3.26 -0.73
C ILE A 218 12.94 -2.23 0.38
N SER A 219 14.15 -1.69 0.49
CA SER A 219 14.43 -0.58 1.40
C SER A 219 14.01 0.75 0.79
N CYS A 220 13.18 1.50 1.51
CA CYS A 220 12.70 2.82 1.12
C CYS A 220 13.01 3.84 2.21
N HIS A 221 13.69 4.92 1.83
CA HIS A 221 13.75 6.13 2.63
C HIS A 221 12.46 6.93 2.43
N MET A 222 11.84 7.37 3.52
CA MET A 222 10.56 8.07 3.53
C MET A 222 10.61 9.23 4.52
N ARG A 223 10.51 10.46 4.00
CA ARG A 223 10.30 11.67 4.81
C ARG A 223 8.82 11.99 4.86
N LEU A 224 8.27 11.93 6.07
CA LEU A 224 6.84 12.07 6.33
C LEU A 224 6.59 13.33 7.14
N THR A 225 5.62 14.13 6.72
CA THR A 225 5.12 15.29 7.46
C THR A 225 3.63 15.11 7.74
N TRP A 226 3.23 15.29 9.00
CA TRP A 226 1.87 15.05 9.48
C TRP A 226 1.36 16.16 10.40
N LEU A 227 0.07 16.47 10.25
CA LEU A 227 -0.71 17.29 11.16
C LEU A 227 -2.14 16.73 11.14
N PRO A 228 -2.78 16.47 12.30
CA PRO A 228 -4.15 15.96 12.34
C PRO A 228 -5.12 16.76 11.47
N GLY A 229 -6.04 16.05 10.81
CA GLY A 229 -7.02 16.65 9.90
C GLY A 229 -6.46 17.14 8.55
N ARG A 230 -5.17 16.92 8.26
CA ARG A 230 -4.57 17.20 6.95
C ARG A 230 -4.01 15.92 6.30
N PRO A 231 -4.03 15.83 4.96
CA PRO A 231 -3.39 14.72 4.26
C PRO A 231 -1.90 14.61 4.59
N LEU A 232 -1.40 13.37 4.66
CA LEU A 232 0.02 13.10 4.84
C LEU A 232 0.82 13.63 3.65
N LYS A 233 1.95 14.28 3.94
CA LYS A 233 2.94 14.62 2.91
C LYS A 233 4.08 13.63 3.00
N VAL A 234 4.26 12.86 1.93
CA VAL A 234 5.26 11.80 1.86
C VAL A 234 6.20 12.09 0.70
N LYS A 235 7.50 12.18 0.99
CA LYS A 235 8.57 12.12 -0.01
C LYS A 235 9.33 10.83 0.21
N HIS A 236 9.61 10.09 -0.84
CA HIS A 236 10.29 8.81 -0.70
C HIS A 236 11.23 8.51 -1.86
N PHE A 237 12.18 7.63 -1.60
CA PHE A 237 13.06 7.00 -2.57
C PHE A 237 13.28 5.56 -2.11
N CYS A 238 13.29 4.60 -3.03
CA CYS A 238 13.59 3.22 -2.69
C CYS A 238 14.77 2.74 -3.52
N ALA A 239 15.75 2.14 -2.86
CA ALA A 239 16.82 1.43 -3.53
C ALA A 239 16.26 0.10 -4.03
N SER A 240 16.51 -0.24 -5.30
CA SER A 240 16.55 -1.64 -5.70
C SER A 240 17.87 -2.20 -5.19
N GLU A 241 17.85 -3.22 -4.32
CA GLU A 241 19.10 -3.89 -3.92
C GLU A 241 19.70 -4.56 -5.15
N GLY A 242 20.75 -3.93 -5.67
CA GLY A 242 21.49 -4.32 -6.86
C GLY A 242 22.64 -3.34 -7.03
N HIS A 243 23.76 -3.66 -6.37
CA HIS A 243 25.06 -2.97 -6.34
C HIS A 243 25.19 -1.79 -5.35
N GLY A 244 25.98 -1.99 -4.29
CA GLY A 244 26.48 -0.87 -3.48
C GLY A 244 26.78 -1.10 -2.01
N ALA A 245 27.17 -2.31 -1.59
CA ALA A 245 27.93 -2.50 -0.35
C ALA A 245 28.82 -3.72 -0.53
N GLU A 246 29.92 -3.55 -1.25
CA GLU A 246 31.04 -4.48 -1.16
C GLU A 246 31.46 -4.56 0.31
N GLU A 247 31.33 -5.77 0.86
CA GLU A 247 32.20 -6.26 1.92
C GLU A 247 33.64 -6.03 1.49
N GLY A 248 34.44 -5.33 2.31
CA GLY A 248 35.88 -5.28 2.09
C GLY A 248 36.61 -4.06 2.61
N SER A 249 36.62 -3.81 3.92
CA SER A 249 37.71 -3.03 4.51
C SER A 249 38.03 -3.49 5.93
N GLY A 250 38.55 -4.71 6.03
CA GLY A 250 39.33 -5.19 7.17
C GLY A 250 40.79 -5.33 6.76
N ALA A 251 41.45 -4.20 6.47
CA ALA A 251 42.91 -4.18 6.39
C ALA A 251 43.45 -4.08 7.82
N GLU A 252 43.63 -5.22 8.48
CA GLU A 252 44.41 -5.29 9.71
C GLU A 252 45.78 -5.89 9.41
N SER A 253 46.77 -5.00 9.48
CA SER A 253 48.20 -5.22 9.31
C SER A 253 48.73 -6.10 10.45
N GLY A 254 48.83 -7.40 10.22
CA GLY A 254 49.54 -8.34 11.10
C GLY A 254 50.89 -8.74 10.51
N SER A 255 51.94 -8.01 10.89
CA SER A 255 53.33 -8.31 10.54
C SER A 255 53.80 -9.59 11.23
N ALA A 256 54.13 -10.63 10.47
CA ALA A 256 54.83 -11.81 10.96
C ALA A 256 56.11 -12.02 10.12
N ALA A 257 57.24 -11.89 10.81
CA ALA A 257 58.58 -12.01 10.26
C ALA A 257 58.84 -13.41 9.67
N ALA A 258 59.38 -13.45 8.45
CA ALA A 258 59.97 -14.66 7.90
C ALA A 258 61.35 -14.92 8.55
N PRO A 259 61.66 -16.16 8.95
CA PRO A 259 62.96 -16.50 9.51
C PRO A 259 64.02 -16.64 8.42
N SER A 260 65.17 -15.98 8.62
CA SER A 260 66.37 -16.17 7.81
C SER A 260 67.20 -17.32 8.39
N ALA A 261 67.62 -18.20 7.49
CA ALA A 261 68.30 -19.46 7.71
C ALA A 261 69.77 -19.33 8.16
N GLU A 262 70.29 -20.39 8.81
CA GLU A 262 71.63 -21.01 8.72
C GLU A 262 71.80 -21.93 9.94
N LYS A 263 72.46 -23.09 9.96
CA LYS A 263 73.30 -23.92 9.05
C LYS A 263 73.39 -25.28 9.81
N GLY A 264 73.47 -26.48 9.23
CA GLY A 264 74.37 -26.94 8.19
C GLY A 264 74.60 -28.47 8.31
N ALA A 265 74.94 -29.06 7.17
CA ALA A 265 75.79 -30.25 6.92
C ALA A 265 75.51 -31.63 7.57
N SER A 266 75.24 -32.59 6.67
CA SER A 266 75.87 -33.92 6.52
C SER A 266 75.78 -34.95 7.65
N PHE A 267 74.99 -36.01 7.43
CA PHE A 267 75.44 -37.38 7.12
C PHE A 267 74.38 -38.10 6.28
#